data_AF-A0A6S7JPY1-F1
#
_entry.id   AF-A0A6S7JPY1-F1
#
_cell.length_a   1.000
_cell.length_b   1.000
_cell.length_c   1.000
_cell.angle_alpha   90.00
_cell.angle_beta   90.00
_cell.angle_gamma   90.00
#
_symmetry.space_group_name_H-M   'P 1'
#
loop_
_entity.id
_entity.type
_entity.pdbx_description
1 polymer ?
#
loop_
_entity_poly.entity_id
_entity_poly.type
_entity_poly.pdbx_seq_one_letter_code
_entity_poly.pdbx_strand_id
1 'polypeptide(L)'
;TGILVSNGQWNHVCITWKSSDAAVQVYKNGVLLESKTASIQGRPILPFGIWIIGQDQDSFGGGFQSTNAFHGSLTDVNVWDRDLDASEISSLANNDCGSGTKGNYRAYDDFVPYGGVRKYKSQCFERTCLARGDPHYSTFDGTRYDFMGTCEYVLAKDSLNNAFEVRQVNEPCGNGEPSCTKSLTVIFPNVTIQLLRGSVMVNDTEIVLPATYGGVAITEPSNRVTLIESYYGVEVEWNNVRNVRVTVLGRYLNRTSGLCGTFNGNPGDDFLAANGTTVDNAVIFGNSWKTDPGCDDATDVQHPCVTHSDRNATAIANCSALLSSPFDNCASLINPVSEGYITDCEYDVCACGGDATVCLCQAIEAYVSDCNSTGVDIDWLSDPRYQQCGSPCASDPCFNGGTCSNDGQSFCCSCPVGYNGDRCEIKGTPCASSPCFNGGSWRNINESAFECTCPFGFHYCIHAEQDRPNITSREVPVMQSPNVPVPSRTVVKCCCGKICKSARGLKMHQRSCQVIHGLNDELSADLEVQITTDNTVDTSENDNSINDIDDVFP
;
A
#
# COMPACT_ATOMS: atom_id res chain seq x y z
N THR A 1 -16.57 -22.10 33.11
CA THR A 1 -16.45 -21.39 34.41
C THR A 1 -16.65 -19.92 34.15
N GLY A 2 -17.88 -19.42 34.27
CA GLY A 2 -18.17 -18.00 34.02
C GLY A 2 -17.88 -17.09 35.23
N ILE A 3 -17.76 -15.79 34.98
CA ILE A 3 -17.61 -14.77 36.03
C ILE A 3 -19.01 -14.32 36.47
N LEU A 4 -19.46 -14.72 37.65
CA LEU A 4 -20.75 -14.27 38.19
C LEU A 4 -20.76 -12.74 38.37
N VAL A 5 -21.55 -12.01 37.58
CA VAL A 5 -21.81 -10.55 37.76
C VAL A 5 -23.26 -10.24 38.16
N SER A 6 -24.07 -11.27 38.37
CA SER A 6 -25.53 -11.20 38.57
C SER A 6 -25.98 -10.76 39.97
N ASN A 7 -25.13 -10.07 40.74
CA ASN A 7 -25.41 -9.69 42.13
C ASN A 7 -26.24 -8.40 42.29
N GLY A 8 -26.76 -7.83 41.19
CA GLY A 8 -27.52 -6.58 41.20
C GLY A 8 -26.66 -5.33 41.49
N GLN A 9 -25.34 -5.44 41.42
CA GLN A 9 -24.41 -4.33 41.58
C GLN A 9 -23.63 -4.08 40.28
N TRP A 10 -23.16 -2.85 40.08
CA TRP A 10 -22.20 -2.56 39.03
C TRP A 10 -20.86 -3.24 39.34
N ASN A 11 -20.29 -3.88 38.33
CA ASN A 11 -18.98 -4.53 38.42
C ASN A 11 -18.09 -3.95 37.33
N HIS A 12 -16.84 -3.64 37.68
CA HIS A 12 -15.80 -3.34 36.70
C HIS A 12 -15.19 -4.66 36.22
N VAL A 13 -15.24 -4.93 34.92
CA VAL A 13 -14.59 -6.09 34.31
C VAL A 13 -13.54 -5.61 33.33
N CYS A 14 -12.33 -6.15 33.44
CA CYS A 14 -11.24 -5.87 32.52
C CYS A 14 -10.69 -7.20 32.01
N ILE A 15 -10.58 -7.30 30.67
CA ILE A 15 -9.80 -8.36 30.03
C ILE A 15 -8.52 -7.72 29.52
N THR A 16 -7.39 -8.35 29.83
CA THR A 16 -6.14 -8.08 29.16
C THR A 16 -5.76 -9.25 28.27
N TRP A 17 -5.07 -8.93 27.19
CA TRP A 17 -4.43 -9.89 26.31
C TRP A 17 -3.02 -9.39 26.00
N LYS A 18 -2.05 -10.30 25.96
CA LYS A 18 -0.68 -9.97 25.61
C LYS A 18 -0.11 -10.97 24.60
N SER A 19 0.32 -10.49 23.43
CA SER A 19 0.83 -11.35 22.34
C SER A 19 2.02 -12.18 22.74
N SER A 20 2.95 -11.57 23.49
CA SER A 20 4.27 -12.14 23.71
C SER A 20 4.21 -13.51 24.40
N ASP A 21 3.28 -13.66 25.34
CA ASP A 21 3.09 -14.87 26.15
C ASP A 21 1.68 -15.47 25.99
N ALA A 22 0.87 -14.90 25.08
CA ALA A 22 -0.53 -15.23 24.87
C ALA A 22 -1.38 -15.20 26.16
N ALA A 23 -0.97 -14.46 27.19
CA ALA A 23 -1.71 -14.40 28.42
C ALA A 23 -3.03 -13.64 28.20
N VAL A 24 -4.14 -14.29 28.52
CA VAL A 24 -5.47 -13.67 28.67
C VAL A 24 -5.78 -13.66 30.15
N GLN A 25 -6.00 -12.47 30.70
CA GLN A 25 -6.30 -12.30 32.11
C GLN A 25 -7.63 -11.59 32.27
N VAL A 26 -8.42 -12.05 33.23
CA VAL A 26 -9.71 -11.44 33.52
C VAL A 26 -9.74 -10.94 34.95
N TYR A 27 -10.07 -9.67 35.10
CA TYR A 27 -10.15 -8.95 36.35
C TYR A 27 -11.59 -8.57 36.65
N LYS A 28 -11.99 -8.68 37.91
CA LYS A 28 -13.26 -8.16 38.42
C LYS A 28 -13.01 -7.24 39.59
N ASN A 29 -13.54 -6.02 39.51
CA ASN A 29 -13.39 -4.98 40.54
C ASN A 29 -11.92 -4.77 40.94
N GLY A 30 -11.02 -4.77 39.95
CA GLY A 30 -9.58 -4.57 40.14
C GLY A 30 -8.79 -5.83 40.48
N VAL A 31 -9.44 -6.95 40.78
CA VAL A 31 -8.80 -8.17 41.25
C VAL A 31 -8.73 -9.20 40.13
N LEU A 32 -7.55 -9.79 39.91
CA LEU A 32 -7.36 -10.89 38.97
C LEU A 32 -8.18 -12.11 39.43
N LEU A 33 -9.08 -12.58 38.57
CA LEU A 33 -9.89 -13.77 38.82
C LEU A 33 -9.34 -15.00 38.11
N GLU A 34 -8.98 -14.84 36.83
CA GLU A 34 -8.59 -15.95 35.97
C GLU A 34 -7.47 -15.51 35.04
N SER A 35 -6.55 -16.43 34.74
CA SER A 35 -5.51 -16.26 33.75
C SER A 35 -5.39 -17.54 32.94
N LYS A 36 -5.44 -17.41 31.62
CA LYS A 36 -5.25 -18.50 30.65
C LYS A 36 -4.17 -18.10 29.66
N THR A 37 -3.60 -19.10 29.01
CA THR A 37 -2.73 -18.91 27.85
C THR A 37 -3.52 -19.27 26.62
N ALA A 38 -3.72 -18.30 25.72
CA ALA A 38 -4.33 -18.54 24.42
C ALA A 38 -3.36 -19.30 23.50
N SER A 39 -3.89 -20.02 22.51
CA SER A 39 -3.10 -20.80 21.54
C SER A 39 -2.34 -19.94 20.52
N ILE A 40 -2.58 -18.63 20.48
CA ILE A 40 -2.11 -17.69 19.45
C ILE A 40 -0.91 -16.83 19.88
N GLN A 41 0.11 -17.46 20.49
CA GLN A 41 1.32 -16.75 20.91
C GLN A 41 2.01 -16.05 19.72
N GLY A 42 2.35 -14.78 19.93
CA GLY A 42 3.04 -13.93 18.96
C GLY A 42 2.15 -13.26 17.91
N ARG A 43 0.82 -13.44 17.94
CA ARG A 43 -0.09 -12.81 16.96
C ARG A 43 -0.82 -11.59 17.55
N PRO A 44 -0.56 -10.35 17.11
CA PRO A 44 -1.36 -9.19 17.52
C PRO A 44 -2.84 -9.35 17.13
N ILE A 45 -3.74 -8.82 17.95
CA ILE A 45 -5.12 -8.55 17.52
C ILE A 45 -5.01 -7.52 16.40
N LEU A 46 -5.40 -7.92 15.18
CA LEU A 46 -5.33 -7.05 14.02
C LEU A 46 -6.29 -5.87 14.18
N PRO A 47 -5.95 -4.68 13.66
CA PRO A 47 -6.94 -3.62 13.54
C PRO A 47 -8.08 -4.11 12.64
N PHE A 48 -9.28 -3.57 12.91
CA PHE A 48 -10.53 -3.95 12.25
C PHE A 48 -11.04 -5.33 12.67
N GLY A 49 -12.07 -5.26 13.51
CA GLY A 49 -12.84 -6.40 13.93
C GLY A 49 -14.24 -5.95 14.29
N ILE A 50 -15.09 -6.91 14.52
CA ILE A 50 -16.40 -6.68 15.13
C ILE A 50 -16.20 -6.90 16.62
N TRP A 51 -16.77 -6.01 17.44
CA TRP A 51 -16.92 -6.29 18.85
C TRP A 51 -18.29 -6.90 19.06
N ILE A 52 -18.32 -8.12 19.58
CA ILE A 52 -19.54 -8.78 19.99
C ILE A 52 -19.60 -8.82 21.51
N ILE A 53 -20.65 -8.19 22.04
CA ILE A 53 -20.99 -8.27 23.46
C ILE A 53 -22.26 -9.09 23.56
N GLY A 54 -22.18 -10.23 24.24
CA GLY A 54 -23.28 -11.17 24.23
C GLY A 54 -22.95 -12.50 24.90
N GLN A 55 -23.25 -13.55 24.17
CA GLN A 55 -23.32 -14.92 24.65
C GLN A 55 -22.15 -15.77 24.14
N ASP A 56 -22.08 -17.01 24.62
CA ASP A 56 -21.14 -18.02 24.15
C ASP A 56 -21.31 -18.29 22.63
N GLN A 57 -20.19 -18.52 21.96
CA GLN A 57 -20.13 -18.95 20.58
C GLN A 57 -19.49 -20.33 20.53
N ASP A 58 -20.34 -21.35 20.43
CA ASP A 58 -19.90 -22.72 20.21
C ASP A 58 -19.18 -22.87 18.85
N SER A 59 -19.42 -21.93 17.91
CA SER A 59 -18.65 -21.82 16.66
C SER A 59 -18.20 -20.41 16.20
N PHE A 60 -16.98 -20.24 15.66
CA PHE A 60 -16.50 -19.05 14.93
C PHE A 60 -17.33 -18.85 13.68
N GLY A 61 -17.93 -17.67 13.57
CA GLY A 61 -18.96 -17.40 12.56
C GLY A 61 -20.26 -18.18 12.77
N GLY A 62 -20.39 -18.94 13.86
CA GLY A 62 -21.57 -19.68 14.27
C GLY A 62 -22.76 -18.76 14.60
N GLY A 63 -23.95 -19.34 14.62
CA GLY A 63 -25.18 -18.61 14.91
C GLY A 63 -25.34 -18.30 16.40
N PHE A 64 -25.92 -17.14 16.70
CA PHE A 64 -26.29 -16.77 18.07
C PHE A 64 -27.68 -17.33 18.42
N GLN A 65 -27.77 -18.19 19.43
CA GLN A 65 -29.02 -18.58 20.07
C GLN A 65 -29.57 -17.49 21.00
N SER A 66 -30.66 -16.81 20.64
CA SER A 66 -31.23 -15.69 21.40
C SER A 66 -31.60 -15.99 22.86
N THR A 67 -31.71 -17.27 23.26
CA THR A 67 -32.03 -17.70 24.64
C THR A 67 -30.86 -17.57 25.61
N ASN A 68 -29.63 -17.45 25.11
CA ASN A 68 -28.42 -17.34 25.94
C ASN A 68 -27.87 -15.90 25.97
N ALA A 69 -28.68 -14.93 25.51
CA ALA A 69 -28.29 -13.53 25.36
C ALA A 69 -27.74 -12.94 26.67
N PHE A 70 -26.83 -11.97 26.53
CA PHE A 70 -26.40 -11.16 27.67
C PHE A 70 -27.60 -10.41 28.26
N HIS A 71 -27.92 -10.71 29.51
CA HIS A 71 -29.00 -10.07 30.27
C HIS A 71 -28.41 -9.13 31.33
N GLY A 72 -28.16 -7.87 30.96
CA GLY A 72 -27.63 -6.86 31.86
C GLY A 72 -27.56 -5.48 31.22
N SER A 73 -27.10 -4.50 32.01
CA SER A 73 -26.76 -3.16 31.53
C SER A 73 -25.24 -3.01 31.52
N LEU A 74 -24.72 -2.41 30.46
CA LEU A 74 -23.33 -1.99 30.36
C LEU A 74 -23.35 -0.47 30.16
N THR A 75 -22.49 0.26 30.86
CA THR A 75 -22.37 1.71 30.69
C THR A 75 -21.53 1.99 29.46
N ASP A 76 -20.27 1.54 29.48
CA ASP A 76 -19.26 1.93 28.51
C ASP A 76 -18.24 0.80 28.30
N VAL A 77 -17.58 0.82 27.15
CA VAL A 77 -16.41 -0.02 26.85
C VAL A 77 -15.21 0.89 26.62
N ASN A 78 -14.11 0.60 27.32
CA ASN A 78 -12.83 1.24 27.09
C ASN A 78 -11.85 0.19 26.55
N VAL A 79 -11.12 0.53 25.49
CA VAL A 79 -10.16 -0.35 24.83
C VAL A 79 -8.78 0.32 24.79
N TRP A 80 -7.74 -0.42 25.11
CA TRP A 80 -6.35 0.06 25.04
C TRP A 80 -5.57 -0.73 23.98
N ASP A 81 -4.63 -0.07 23.32
CA ASP A 81 -3.69 -0.69 22.35
C ASP A 81 -2.44 -1.24 23.04
N ARG A 82 -2.44 -1.28 24.38
CA ARG A 82 -1.39 -1.80 25.24
C ARG A 82 -1.99 -2.61 26.39
N ASP A 83 -1.14 -3.45 26.96
CA ASP A 83 -1.45 -4.13 28.22
C ASP A 83 -1.53 -3.10 29.38
N LEU A 84 -2.51 -3.30 30.26
CA LEU A 84 -2.67 -2.51 31.49
C LEU A 84 -2.14 -3.32 32.65
N ASP A 85 -1.31 -2.72 33.50
CA ASP A 85 -0.83 -3.44 34.67
C ASP A 85 -1.92 -3.59 35.75
N ALA A 86 -1.73 -4.53 36.68
CA ALA A 86 -2.70 -4.82 37.72
C ALA A 86 -3.03 -3.61 38.62
N SER A 87 -2.10 -2.66 38.76
CA SER A 87 -2.30 -1.44 39.55
C SER A 87 -3.16 -0.43 38.81
N GLU A 88 -2.97 -0.28 37.49
CA GLU A 88 -3.81 0.54 36.62
C GLU A 88 -5.26 0.02 36.62
N ILE A 89 -5.43 -1.30 36.47
CA ILE A 89 -6.74 -1.96 36.48
C ILE A 89 -7.43 -1.79 37.85
N SER A 90 -6.67 -1.92 38.95
CA SER A 90 -7.19 -1.68 40.30
C SER A 90 -7.62 -0.23 40.51
N SER A 91 -6.87 0.72 39.96
CA SER A 91 -7.22 2.14 40.04
C SER A 91 -8.50 2.45 39.26
N LEU A 92 -8.63 1.90 38.04
CA LEU A 92 -9.82 2.05 37.18
C LEU A 92 -11.09 1.57 37.89
N ALA A 93 -11.03 0.42 38.55
CA ALA A 93 -12.17 -0.15 39.28
C ALA A 93 -12.65 0.71 40.46
N ASN A 94 -11.77 1.51 41.07
CA ASN A 94 -12.08 2.31 42.25
C ASN A 94 -12.48 3.76 41.93
N ASN A 95 -12.15 4.25 40.73
CA ASN A 95 -12.25 5.67 40.37
C ASN A 95 -13.18 5.94 39.17
N ASP A 96 -14.16 5.07 38.96
CA ASP A 96 -15.30 5.26 38.05
C ASP A 96 -14.92 5.51 36.57
N CYS A 97 -13.86 4.84 36.07
CA CYS A 97 -13.34 4.94 34.70
C CYS A 97 -13.05 6.38 34.16
N GLY A 98 -13.18 7.42 34.99
CA GLY A 98 -13.32 8.81 34.53
C GLY A 98 -12.11 9.71 34.77
N SER A 99 -11.14 9.31 35.61
CA SER A 99 -10.14 10.22 36.18
C SER A 99 -8.67 9.91 35.84
N GLY A 100 -8.36 9.61 34.57
CA GLY A 100 -6.98 9.77 34.07
C GLY A 100 -6.49 8.78 33.03
N THR A 101 -7.16 7.65 32.86
CA THR A 101 -6.77 6.60 31.90
C THR A 101 -7.88 6.40 30.87
N LYS A 102 -7.87 7.22 29.81
CA LYS A 102 -8.84 7.11 28.71
C LYS A 102 -8.27 6.22 27.60
N GLY A 103 -8.89 5.06 27.40
CA GLY A 103 -8.72 4.27 26.18
C GLY A 103 -9.59 4.80 25.04
N ASN A 104 -9.72 4.01 23.96
CA ASN A 104 -10.74 4.21 22.94
C ASN A 104 -12.12 3.92 23.55
N TYR A 105 -12.82 4.98 23.93
CA TYR A 105 -14.15 4.93 24.55
C TYR A 105 -15.25 4.63 23.52
N ARG A 106 -16.17 3.73 23.86
CA ARG A 106 -17.42 3.49 23.13
C ARG A 106 -18.59 3.43 24.10
N ALA A 107 -19.63 4.21 23.83
CA ALA A 107 -20.85 4.15 24.61
C ALA A 107 -21.57 2.84 24.29
N TYR A 108 -22.27 2.25 25.26
CA TYR A 108 -23.05 1.04 25.02
C TYR A 108 -24.12 1.21 23.91
N ASP A 109 -24.62 2.43 23.75
CA ASP A 109 -25.58 2.79 22.69
C ASP A 109 -24.98 2.76 21.28
N ASP A 110 -23.66 2.76 21.13
CA ASP A 110 -22.98 2.59 19.84
C ASP A 110 -23.08 1.13 19.33
N PHE A 111 -23.40 0.18 20.22
CA PHE A 111 -23.53 -1.24 19.88
C PHE A 111 -24.95 -1.58 19.42
N VAL A 112 -25.09 -2.01 18.16
CA VAL A 112 -26.38 -2.34 17.54
C VAL A 112 -26.83 -3.77 17.83
N PRO A 113 -28.11 -4.01 18.18
CA PRO A 113 -28.63 -5.36 18.39
C PRO A 113 -28.49 -6.28 17.16
N TYR A 114 -28.06 -7.52 17.37
CA TYR A 114 -27.90 -8.55 16.33
C TYR A 114 -28.08 -9.94 16.93
N GLY A 115 -29.16 -10.66 16.61
CA GLY A 115 -29.29 -12.10 16.95
C GLY A 115 -29.20 -12.48 18.44
N GLY A 116 -29.57 -11.58 19.37
CA GLY A 116 -29.41 -11.82 20.82
C GLY A 116 -28.06 -11.35 21.40
N VAL A 117 -27.17 -10.83 20.55
CA VAL A 117 -25.97 -10.09 20.95
C VAL A 117 -26.08 -8.63 20.53
N ARG A 118 -25.09 -7.81 20.90
CA ARG A 118 -24.88 -6.50 20.30
C ARG A 118 -23.53 -6.44 19.60
N LYS A 119 -23.51 -5.79 18.43
CA LYS A 119 -22.34 -5.64 17.57
C LYS A 119 -21.91 -4.18 17.51
N TYR A 120 -20.62 -3.92 17.67
CA TYR A 120 -20.01 -2.67 17.23
C TYR A 120 -19.02 -2.98 16.11
N LYS A 121 -19.31 -2.47 14.92
CA LYS A 121 -18.35 -2.51 13.81
C LYS A 121 -17.60 -1.18 13.83
N SER A 122 -16.30 -1.23 14.06
CA SER A 122 -15.48 -0.02 13.94
C SER A 122 -15.63 0.53 12.52
N GLN A 123 -16.03 1.80 12.38
CA GLN A 123 -15.95 2.46 11.09
C GLN A 123 -14.47 2.65 10.77
N CYS A 124 -14.00 1.89 9.79
CA CYS A 124 -12.70 2.14 9.17
C CYS A 124 -12.84 3.43 8.37
N PHE A 125 -12.15 4.47 8.82
CA PHE A 125 -11.83 5.57 7.94
C PHE A 125 -10.32 5.68 7.91
N GLU A 126 -9.82 5.96 6.72
CA GLU A 126 -8.41 6.13 6.43
C GLU A 126 -8.22 7.51 5.81
N ARG A 127 -7.00 8.01 5.88
CA ARG A 127 -6.59 9.19 5.14
C ARG A 127 -5.35 8.86 4.35
N THR A 128 -5.28 9.44 3.16
CA THR A 128 -4.15 9.29 2.26
C THR A 128 -3.45 10.62 2.15
N CYS A 129 -2.15 10.61 2.43
CA CYS A 129 -1.23 11.67 2.06
C CYS A 129 -0.58 11.31 0.71
N LEU A 130 -0.36 12.31 -0.12
CA LEU A 130 0.15 12.15 -1.47
C LEU A 130 1.42 12.98 -1.64
N ALA A 131 2.50 12.37 -2.12
CA ALA A 131 3.65 13.07 -2.68
C ALA A 131 3.73 12.74 -4.18
N ARG A 132 3.26 13.66 -5.02
CA ARG A 132 3.13 13.47 -6.48
C ARG A 132 4.33 14.09 -7.17
N GLY A 133 5.42 13.33 -7.23
CA GLY A 133 6.73 13.87 -7.60
C GLY A 133 7.31 14.76 -6.49
N ASP A 134 8.16 15.70 -6.87
CA ASP A 134 8.53 16.86 -6.05
C ASP A 134 8.48 18.08 -6.98
N PRO A 135 7.62 19.07 -6.68
CA PRO A 135 7.39 19.51 -5.30
C PRO A 135 6.01 19.24 -4.69
N HIS A 136 5.12 18.47 -5.30
CA HIS A 136 3.70 18.46 -4.93
C HIS A 136 3.35 17.52 -3.76
N TYR A 137 2.83 18.09 -2.67
CA TYR A 137 2.36 17.34 -1.51
C TYR A 137 0.88 17.63 -1.21
N SER A 138 0.17 16.63 -0.69
CA SER A 138 -1.14 16.77 -0.07
C SER A 138 -1.16 16.02 1.25
N THR A 139 -1.45 16.72 2.35
CA THR A 139 -1.49 16.16 3.71
C THR A 139 -2.70 15.25 3.92
N PHE A 140 -2.72 14.52 5.04
CA PHE A 140 -3.86 13.69 5.43
C PHE A 140 -5.18 14.45 5.57
N ASP A 141 -5.12 15.75 5.89
CA ASP A 141 -6.29 16.62 6.03
C ASP A 141 -6.60 17.43 4.76
N GLY A 142 -5.82 17.23 3.68
CA GLY A 142 -6.09 17.77 2.35
C GLY A 142 -5.40 19.10 2.03
N THR A 143 -4.46 19.56 2.87
CA THR A 143 -3.64 20.74 2.57
C THR A 143 -2.68 20.44 1.43
N ARG A 144 -2.85 21.11 0.29
CA ARG A 144 -1.94 21.02 -0.86
C ARG A 144 -0.87 22.10 -0.80
N TYR A 145 0.38 21.73 -1.03
CA TYR A 145 1.50 22.66 -1.03
C TYR A 145 2.66 22.17 -1.89
N ASP A 146 3.54 23.09 -2.24
CA ASP A 146 4.76 22.81 -3.00
C ASP A 146 5.99 22.96 -2.10
N PHE A 147 6.86 21.95 -2.09
CA PHE A 147 8.14 21.97 -1.39
C PHE A 147 9.23 21.30 -2.22
N MET A 148 10.23 22.07 -2.65
CA MET A 148 11.32 21.63 -3.53
C MET A 148 12.57 21.21 -2.75
N GLY A 149 12.48 20.09 -2.05
CA GLY A 149 13.57 19.56 -1.23
C GLY A 149 14.42 18.54 -1.98
N THR A 150 15.74 18.54 -1.81
CA THR A 150 16.63 17.53 -2.44
C THR A 150 17.34 16.62 -1.43
N CYS A 151 16.88 16.65 -0.19
CA CYS A 151 17.37 15.83 0.92
C CYS A 151 16.50 14.57 1.15
N GLU A 152 16.81 13.84 2.22
CA GLU A 152 15.88 12.92 2.86
C GLU A 152 15.00 13.68 3.86
N TYR A 153 13.69 13.47 3.78
CA TYR A 153 12.68 14.09 4.64
C TYR A 153 11.77 13.04 5.28
N VAL A 154 11.27 13.34 6.48
CA VAL A 154 10.21 12.55 7.12
C VAL A 154 8.87 12.90 6.48
N LEU A 155 8.34 11.98 5.67
CA LEU A 155 7.04 12.14 5.01
C LEU A 155 5.91 11.99 6.03
N ALA A 156 5.88 10.90 6.80
CA ALA A 156 4.90 10.66 7.85
C ALA A 156 5.48 9.78 8.96
N LYS A 157 5.12 10.05 10.22
CA LYS A 157 5.45 9.19 11.37
C LYS A 157 4.36 9.19 12.43
N ASP A 158 4.30 8.13 13.23
CA ASP A 158 3.53 8.13 14.49
C ASP A 158 4.36 8.79 15.60
N SER A 159 3.95 9.99 16.01
CA SER A 159 4.63 10.78 17.03
C SER A 159 4.33 10.36 18.46
N LEU A 160 3.39 9.41 18.68
CA LEU A 160 3.07 8.92 20.03
C LEU A 160 3.84 7.64 20.37
N ASN A 161 3.71 6.58 19.56
CA ASN A 161 4.30 5.27 19.86
C ASN A 161 5.47 4.90 18.93
N ASN A 162 5.81 5.75 17.95
CA ASN A 162 6.77 5.42 16.89
C ASN A 162 6.43 4.10 16.19
N ALA A 163 5.13 3.83 15.97
CA ALA A 163 4.67 2.60 15.33
C ALA A 163 5.07 2.51 13.85
N PHE A 164 5.29 3.65 13.19
CA PHE A 164 5.83 3.71 11.83
C PHE A 164 6.56 5.04 11.57
N GLU A 165 7.43 5.03 10.58
CA GLU A 165 8.03 6.22 9.96
C GLU A 165 8.27 5.97 8.47
N VAL A 166 7.86 6.90 7.61
CA VAL A 166 8.09 6.90 6.17
C VAL A 166 8.99 8.07 5.84
N ARG A 167 10.12 7.79 5.19
CA ARG A 167 11.06 8.80 4.71
C ARG A 167 11.13 8.78 3.20
N GLN A 168 11.31 9.95 2.61
CA GLN A 168 11.40 10.15 1.18
C GLN A 168 12.70 10.87 0.84
N VAL A 169 13.42 10.34 -0.15
CA VAL A 169 14.58 11.01 -0.75
C VAL A 169 14.18 11.52 -2.12
N ASN A 170 14.47 12.79 -2.39
CA ASN A 170 14.24 13.41 -3.68
C ASN A 170 15.57 13.72 -4.39
N GLU A 171 15.58 13.63 -5.72
CA GLU A 171 16.73 14.00 -6.54
C GLU A 171 16.26 14.75 -7.81
N PRO A 172 17.07 15.66 -8.38
CA PRO A 172 16.70 16.34 -9.62
C PRO A 172 16.31 15.36 -10.73
N CYS A 173 15.14 15.56 -11.36
CA CYS A 173 14.61 14.63 -12.37
C CYS A 173 15.41 14.61 -13.69
N GLY A 174 16.16 15.68 -13.98
CA GLY A 174 16.94 15.84 -15.22
C GLY A 174 16.18 16.44 -16.40
N ASN A 175 14.85 16.56 -16.32
CA ASN A 175 13.97 17.11 -17.35
C ASN A 175 13.40 18.50 -17.00
N GLY A 176 14.00 19.24 -16.06
CA GLY A 176 13.52 20.56 -15.65
C GLY A 176 14.01 20.98 -14.26
N GLU A 177 13.34 22.00 -13.71
CA GLU A 177 13.52 22.47 -12.33
C GLU A 177 13.00 21.49 -11.25
N PRO A 178 11.92 20.69 -11.45
CA PRO A 178 11.39 19.79 -10.43
C PRO A 178 12.34 18.63 -10.05
N SER A 179 12.12 18.08 -8.86
CA SER A 179 12.82 16.88 -8.39
C SER A 179 11.87 15.68 -8.32
N CYS A 180 12.43 14.47 -8.22
CA CYS A 180 11.69 13.22 -8.34
C CYS A 180 12.02 12.34 -7.14
N THR A 181 11.03 11.58 -6.68
CA THR A 181 11.20 10.55 -5.68
C THR A 181 12.27 9.55 -6.14
N LYS A 182 13.37 9.49 -5.39
CA LYS A 182 14.49 8.58 -5.64
C LYS A 182 14.30 7.24 -4.95
N SER A 183 13.89 7.30 -3.69
CA SER A 183 13.73 6.13 -2.83
C SER A 183 12.84 6.45 -1.64
N LEU A 184 12.24 5.41 -1.07
CA LEU A 184 11.51 5.47 0.18
C LEU A 184 12.15 4.56 1.21
N THR A 185 12.14 5.00 2.47
CA THR A 185 12.46 4.15 3.62
C THR A 185 11.23 4.06 4.50
N VAL A 186 10.66 2.86 4.63
CA VAL A 186 9.49 2.57 5.47
C VAL A 186 9.94 1.76 6.67
N ILE A 187 9.72 2.31 7.86
CA ILE A 187 10.25 1.79 9.12
C ILE A 187 9.08 1.38 10.01
N PHE A 188 9.10 0.12 10.45
CA PHE A 188 8.27 -0.43 11.50
C PHE A 188 9.16 -1.00 12.62
N PRO A 189 8.65 -1.26 13.84
CA PRO A 189 9.46 -1.69 15.00
C PRO A 189 10.50 -2.81 14.76
N ASN A 190 10.24 -3.76 13.86
CA ASN A 190 11.13 -4.89 13.58
C ASN A 190 11.52 -5.04 12.10
N VAL A 191 11.07 -4.12 11.24
CA VAL A 191 11.23 -4.23 9.78
C VAL A 191 11.54 -2.86 9.21
N THR A 192 12.69 -2.73 8.55
CA THR A 192 13.04 -1.56 7.74
C THR A 192 13.04 -1.97 6.28
N ILE A 193 12.24 -1.29 5.48
CA ILE A 193 12.07 -1.55 4.05
C ILE A 193 12.62 -0.33 3.30
N GLN A 194 13.58 -0.53 2.41
CA GLN A 194 14.00 0.49 1.47
C GLN A 194 13.47 0.13 0.09
N LEU A 195 12.63 1.01 -0.45
CA LEU A 195 12.19 0.94 -1.83
C LEU A 195 13.16 1.77 -2.65
N LEU A 196 13.93 1.09 -3.50
CA LEU A 196 14.80 1.69 -4.48
C LEU A 196 14.16 1.51 -5.85
N ARG A 197 14.61 2.30 -6.84
CA ARG A 197 14.09 2.10 -8.18
C ARG A 197 14.43 0.71 -8.71
N GLY A 198 13.41 -0.11 -8.95
CA GLY A 198 13.54 -1.47 -9.47
C GLY A 198 14.10 -2.53 -8.50
N SER A 199 14.27 -2.22 -7.22
CA SER A 199 14.71 -3.20 -6.20
C SER A 199 14.14 -2.88 -4.82
N VAL A 200 13.95 -3.91 -3.99
CA VAL A 200 13.44 -3.77 -2.63
C VAL A 200 14.44 -4.40 -1.67
N MET A 201 14.82 -3.64 -0.65
CA MET A 201 15.68 -4.10 0.44
C MET A 201 14.85 -4.22 1.72
N VAL A 202 15.01 -5.33 2.44
CA VAL A 202 14.46 -5.52 3.79
C VAL A 202 15.62 -5.80 4.74
N ASN A 203 15.77 -4.97 5.79
CA ASN A 203 16.87 -5.05 6.75
C ASN A 203 18.23 -5.21 6.06
N ASP A 204 18.52 -4.32 5.10
CA ASP A 204 19.74 -4.26 4.29
C ASP A 204 19.99 -5.46 3.36
N THR A 205 18.97 -6.30 3.13
CA THR A 205 19.05 -7.45 2.21
C THR A 205 18.08 -7.28 1.05
N GLU A 206 18.58 -7.43 -0.19
CA GLU A 206 17.73 -7.39 -1.39
C GLU A 206 16.82 -8.62 -1.42
N ILE A 207 15.53 -8.41 -1.73
CA ILE A 207 14.51 -9.46 -1.74
C ILE A 207 13.83 -9.57 -3.11
N VAL A 208 13.12 -10.69 -3.31
CA VAL A 208 12.23 -10.89 -4.46
C VAL A 208 10.78 -10.82 -3.96
N LEU A 209 9.93 -10.08 -4.68
CA LEU A 209 8.51 -9.95 -4.38
C LEU A 209 7.69 -11.11 -4.96
N PRO A 210 6.53 -11.46 -4.36
CA PRO A 210 5.99 -10.93 -3.11
C PRO A 210 6.69 -11.50 -1.87
N ALA A 211 6.71 -10.73 -0.78
CA ALA A 211 7.30 -11.17 0.49
C ALA A 211 6.52 -10.65 1.71
N THR A 212 6.71 -11.29 2.87
CA THR A 212 6.07 -10.88 4.12
C THR A 212 7.05 -10.95 5.29
N TYR A 213 7.16 -9.87 6.05
CA TYR A 213 8.06 -9.74 7.20
C TYR A 213 7.32 -9.13 8.38
N GLY A 214 7.27 -9.83 9.52
CA GLY A 214 6.73 -9.26 10.75
C GLY A 214 5.31 -8.68 10.63
N GLY A 215 4.47 -9.24 9.75
CA GLY A 215 3.11 -8.74 9.46
C GLY A 215 3.03 -7.53 8.52
N VAL A 216 4.11 -7.31 7.76
CA VAL A 216 4.17 -6.37 6.65
C VAL A 216 4.29 -7.16 5.36
N ALA A 217 3.28 -7.06 4.49
CA ALA A 217 3.28 -7.63 3.15
C ALA A 217 3.84 -6.62 2.15
N ILE A 218 4.69 -7.09 1.24
CA ILE A 218 5.30 -6.29 0.17
C ILE A 218 5.00 -6.98 -1.14
N THR A 219 4.27 -6.30 -2.02
CA THR A 219 3.75 -6.87 -3.27
C THR A 219 3.97 -5.93 -4.45
N GLU A 220 3.78 -6.48 -5.66
CA GLU A 220 3.74 -5.71 -6.90
C GLU A 220 2.41 -5.99 -7.61
N PRO A 221 1.31 -5.30 -7.24
CA PRO A 221 -0.03 -5.61 -7.73
C PRO A 221 -0.21 -5.29 -9.22
N SER A 222 0.57 -4.36 -9.75
CA SER A 222 0.66 -4.04 -11.17
C SER A 222 2.10 -3.73 -11.52
N ASN A 223 2.43 -3.81 -12.81
CA ASN A 223 3.78 -3.61 -13.33
C ASN A 223 4.40 -2.33 -12.74
N ARG A 224 5.42 -2.51 -11.89
CA ARG A 224 6.24 -1.46 -11.25
C ARG A 224 5.51 -0.56 -10.26
N VAL A 225 4.40 -1.01 -9.68
CA VAL A 225 3.84 -0.42 -8.46
C VAL A 225 4.27 -1.30 -7.30
N THR A 226 5.03 -0.77 -6.35
CA THR A 226 5.29 -1.49 -5.09
C THR A 226 4.27 -1.07 -4.06
N LEU A 227 3.61 -2.06 -3.45
CA LEU A 227 2.63 -1.87 -2.40
C LEU A 227 3.14 -2.52 -1.10
N ILE A 228 3.19 -1.74 -0.03
CA ILE A 228 3.46 -2.20 1.33
C ILE A 228 2.16 -2.13 2.10
N GLU A 229 1.68 -3.26 2.60
CA GLU A 229 0.52 -3.35 3.49
C GLU A 229 0.97 -3.86 4.86
N SER A 230 0.53 -3.23 5.95
CA SER A 230 0.97 -3.61 7.29
C SER A 230 -0.18 -3.74 8.28
N TYR A 231 -0.08 -4.69 9.22
CA TYR A 231 -1.02 -4.76 10.35
C TYR A 231 -0.97 -3.51 11.24
N TYR A 232 0.07 -2.68 11.11
CA TYR A 232 0.18 -1.45 11.89
C TYR A 232 -0.91 -0.47 11.49
N GLY A 233 -1.48 -0.63 10.28
CA GLY A 233 -2.48 0.27 9.74
C GLY A 233 -1.87 1.34 8.86
N VAL A 234 -0.80 0.97 8.17
CA VAL A 234 -0.09 1.85 7.25
C VAL A 234 0.07 1.10 5.95
N GLU A 235 -0.37 1.74 4.88
CA GLU A 235 -0.14 1.32 3.51
C GLU A 235 0.76 2.34 2.82
N VAL A 236 1.75 1.87 2.07
CA VAL A 236 2.62 2.71 1.26
C VAL A 236 2.64 2.17 -0.15
N GLU A 237 2.13 2.95 -1.09
CA GLU A 237 2.18 2.67 -2.52
C GLU A 237 3.21 3.59 -3.17
N TRP A 238 4.06 3.02 -4.01
CA TRP A 238 4.96 3.80 -4.86
C TRP A 238 4.96 3.23 -6.27
N ASN A 239 4.69 4.08 -7.26
CA ASN A 239 4.76 3.71 -8.68
C ASN A 239 6.20 3.61 -9.22
N ASN A 240 7.19 3.45 -8.33
CA ASN A 240 8.62 3.25 -8.64
C ASN A 240 9.26 4.45 -9.38
N VAL A 241 8.54 5.58 -9.44
CA VAL A 241 8.95 6.75 -10.25
C VAL A 241 8.75 8.05 -9.48
N ARG A 242 7.51 8.46 -9.22
CA ARG A 242 7.18 9.82 -8.73
C ARG A 242 6.14 9.82 -7.62
N ASN A 243 5.08 9.02 -7.78
CA ASN A 243 3.90 9.14 -6.93
C ASN A 243 4.01 8.19 -5.75
N VAL A 244 4.02 8.77 -4.56
CA VAL A 244 3.99 8.07 -3.29
C VAL A 244 2.63 8.34 -2.66
N ARG A 245 1.94 7.27 -2.27
CA ARG A 245 0.73 7.35 -1.46
C ARG A 245 1.01 6.71 -0.12
N VAL A 246 0.78 7.46 0.95
CA VAL A 246 0.84 6.93 2.31
C VAL A 246 -0.57 6.98 2.86
N THR A 247 -1.16 5.81 3.12
CA THR A 247 -2.50 5.70 3.70
C THR A 247 -2.39 5.20 5.12
N VAL A 248 -3.02 5.92 6.05
CA VAL A 248 -3.02 5.58 7.47
C VAL A 248 -4.45 5.40 7.97
N LEU A 249 -4.64 4.39 8.82
CA LEU A 249 -5.93 4.16 9.45
C LEU A 249 -6.24 5.22 10.52
N GLY A 250 -7.52 5.42 10.80
CA GLY A 250 -8.02 6.36 11.82
C GLY A 250 -7.47 6.17 13.24
N ARG A 251 -6.77 5.07 13.53
CA ARG A 251 -6.02 4.90 14.80
C ARG A 251 -4.89 5.92 14.99
N TYR A 252 -4.45 6.55 13.90
CA TYR A 252 -3.41 7.58 13.90
C TYR A 252 -3.96 9.01 13.96
N LEU A 253 -5.28 9.18 14.15
CA LEU A 253 -5.90 10.48 14.34
C LEU A 253 -5.24 11.23 15.52
N ASN A 254 -4.81 12.47 15.29
CA ASN A 254 -4.05 13.34 16.21
C ASN A 254 -2.66 12.82 16.58
N ARG A 255 -2.07 11.89 15.83
CA ARG A 255 -0.78 11.28 16.16
C ARG A 255 0.25 11.34 15.05
N THR A 256 -0.12 11.77 13.84
CA THR A 256 0.85 11.87 12.75
C THR A 256 1.66 13.16 12.83
N SER A 257 2.88 13.11 12.29
CA SER A 257 3.68 14.30 12.00
C SER A 257 4.59 14.01 10.80
N GLY A 258 5.25 15.04 10.26
CA GLY A 258 6.02 14.97 9.01
C GLY A 258 5.39 15.85 7.94
N LEU A 259 5.91 15.76 6.72
CA LEU A 259 5.37 16.47 5.55
C LEU A 259 3.89 16.17 5.24
N CYS A 260 3.36 15.05 5.74
CA CYS A 260 1.95 14.67 5.60
C CYS A 260 1.00 15.29 6.64
N GLY A 261 1.49 16.14 7.55
CA GLY A 261 0.65 16.87 8.50
C GLY A 261 0.21 16.08 9.73
N THR A 262 -0.80 16.62 10.43
CA THR A 262 -1.18 16.24 11.81
C THR A 262 -2.29 15.19 11.90
N PHE A 263 -3.00 14.94 10.80
CA PHE A 263 -4.15 14.05 10.68
C PHE A 263 -5.13 14.22 11.85
N ASN A 264 -5.75 15.39 11.94
CA ASN A 264 -6.73 15.72 12.97
C ASN A 264 -8.02 16.32 12.38
N GLY A 265 -8.11 16.43 11.06
CA GLY A 265 -9.23 17.04 10.34
C GLY A 265 -9.15 18.56 10.26
N ASN A 266 -8.01 19.18 10.60
CA ASN A 266 -7.79 20.62 10.57
C ASN A 266 -6.62 21.00 9.63
N PRO A 267 -6.91 21.34 8.36
CA PRO A 267 -5.90 21.81 7.41
C PRO A 267 -5.05 23.00 7.90
N GLY A 268 -5.59 23.81 8.82
CA GLY A 268 -4.92 25.02 9.31
C GLY A 268 -3.73 24.77 10.25
N ASP A 269 -3.52 23.54 10.71
CA ASP A 269 -2.37 23.20 11.57
C ASP A 269 -1.43 22.14 10.98
N ASP A 270 -1.66 21.74 9.73
CA ASP A 270 -0.86 20.74 9.03
C ASP A 270 0.63 21.11 8.93
N PHE A 271 0.94 22.41 8.88
CA PHE A 271 2.32 22.91 8.85
C PHE A 271 2.92 22.98 10.26
N LEU A 272 2.80 21.90 11.01
CA LEU A 272 3.47 21.71 12.29
C LEU A 272 4.94 21.35 12.04
N ALA A 273 5.85 22.31 12.23
CA ALA A 273 7.28 22.08 12.06
C ALA A 273 7.82 21.09 13.11
N ALA A 274 8.98 20.46 12.83
CA ALA A 274 9.56 19.42 13.70
C ALA A 274 9.90 19.89 15.13
N ASN A 275 10.03 21.19 15.35
CA ASN A 275 10.22 21.80 16.68
C ASN A 275 8.90 21.98 17.46
N GLY A 276 7.76 21.59 16.90
CA GLY A 276 6.42 21.72 17.48
C GLY A 276 5.73 23.07 17.23
N THR A 277 6.27 23.95 16.39
CA THR A 277 5.63 25.24 16.06
C THR A 277 4.88 25.15 14.75
N THR A 278 3.62 25.57 14.71
CA THR A 278 2.88 25.75 13.47
C THR A 278 3.40 26.97 12.72
N VAL A 279 3.68 26.81 11.42
CA VAL A 279 4.13 27.87 10.51
C VAL A 279 3.18 28.02 9.33
N ASP A 280 3.26 29.11 8.58
CA ASP A 280 2.42 29.40 7.41
C ASP A 280 3.16 29.27 6.07
N ASN A 281 4.48 29.02 6.12
CA ASN A 281 5.33 28.90 4.94
C ASN A 281 5.75 27.44 4.73
N ALA A 282 5.41 26.89 3.55
CA ALA A 282 5.69 25.51 3.17
C ALA A 282 7.19 25.17 3.15
N VAL A 283 8.06 26.12 2.81
CA VAL A 283 9.52 25.91 2.76
C VAL A 283 10.11 25.84 4.17
N ILE A 284 9.67 26.72 5.08
CA ILE A 284 10.06 26.65 6.49
C ILE A 284 9.58 25.34 7.11
N PHE A 285 8.32 24.96 6.83
CA PHE A 285 7.74 23.70 7.26
C PHE A 285 8.55 22.50 6.74
N GLY A 286 8.78 22.41 5.43
CA GLY A 286 9.47 21.27 4.83
C GLY A 286 10.92 21.12 5.25
N ASN A 287 11.67 22.23 5.32
CA ASN A 287 13.06 22.22 5.80
C ASN A 287 13.19 21.76 7.25
N SER A 288 12.16 21.97 8.08
CA SER A 288 12.16 21.48 9.46
C SER A 288 12.15 19.95 9.56
N TRP A 289 11.68 19.25 8.52
CA TRP A 289 11.52 17.79 8.49
C TRP A 289 12.66 17.03 7.81
N LYS A 290 13.80 17.69 7.58
CA LYS A 290 15.04 17.03 7.11
C LYS A 290 15.57 16.03 8.14
N THR A 291 16.05 14.88 7.66
CA THR A 291 16.70 13.89 8.52
C THR A 291 18.19 14.20 8.76
N ASP A 292 18.84 14.88 7.81
CA ASP A 292 20.23 15.33 7.90
C ASP A 292 20.32 16.87 8.01
N PRO A 293 20.74 17.42 9.17
CA PRO A 293 20.97 18.86 9.34
C PRO A 293 22.07 19.42 8.44
N GLY A 294 22.97 18.57 7.93
CA GLY A 294 24.04 18.97 7.00
C GLY A 294 23.59 19.16 5.56
N CYS A 295 22.36 18.77 5.23
CA CYS A 295 21.80 18.97 3.90
C CYS A 295 21.33 20.42 3.73
N ASP A 296 21.50 20.99 2.54
CA ASP A 296 21.11 22.37 2.23
C ASP A 296 19.59 22.57 2.41
N ASP A 297 19.20 23.78 2.81
CA ASP A 297 17.79 24.16 2.88
C ASP A 297 17.23 24.36 1.46
N ALA A 298 16.02 23.85 1.23
CA ALA A 298 15.21 24.26 0.09
C ALA A 298 14.92 25.76 0.19
N THR A 299 14.82 26.41 -0.96
CA THR A 299 14.48 27.84 -1.06
C THR A 299 13.10 28.02 -1.63
N ASP A 300 12.45 29.13 -1.27
CA ASP A 300 11.19 29.52 -1.89
C ASP A 300 11.40 29.87 -3.37
N VAL A 301 10.63 29.24 -4.24
CA VAL A 301 10.69 29.42 -5.69
C VAL A 301 9.33 29.90 -6.15
N GLN A 302 9.33 31.00 -6.91
CA GLN A 302 8.11 31.53 -7.49
C GLN A 302 7.50 30.51 -8.47
N HIS A 303 6.18 30.37 -8.47
CA HIS A 303 5.48 29.42 -9.33
C HIS A 303 5.97 29.50 -10.80
N PRO A 304 6.35 28.38 -11.45
CA PRO A 304 6.97 28.37 -12.77
C PRO A 304 6.16 29.04 -13.87
N CYS A 305 4.82 28.97 -13.83
CA CYS A 305 4.00 29.71 -14.80
C CYS A 305 4.05 31.25 -14.66
N VAL A 306 4.65 31.78 -13.61
CA VAL A 306 4.93 33.21 -13.48
C VAL A 306 6.27 33.57 -14.12
N THR A 307 7.30 32.74 -13.91
CA THR A 307 8.63 32.93 -14.51
C THR A 307 8.68 32.56 -15.99
N HIS A 308 7.84 31.59 -16.41
CA HIS A 308 7.66 31.09 -17.77
C HIS A 308 6.24 31.39 -18.27
N SER A 309 5.88 32.67 -18.25
CA SER A 309 4.51 33.13 -18.56
C SER A 309 4.04 32.81 -19.99
N ASP A 310 4.97 32.55 -20.91
CA ASP A 310 4.68 32.12 -22.28
C ASP A 310 3.99 30.74 -22.34
N ARG A 311 4.21 29.88 -21.33
CA ARG A 311 3.62 28.54 -21.24
C ARG A 311 2.31 28.50 -20.48
N ASN A 312 2.03 29.51 -19.65
CA ASN A 312 0.91 29.54 -18.73
C ASN A 312 -0.45 29.27 -19.41
N ALA A 313 -0.76 29.99 -20.49
CA ALA A 313 -2.03 29.81 -21.21
C ALA A 313 -2.19 28.40 -21.80
N THR A 314 -1.11 27.82 -22.32
CA THR A 314 -1.10 26.46 -22.88
C THR A 314 -1.21 25.41 -21.77
N ALA A 315 -0.54 25.62 -20.64
CA ALA A 315 -0.62 24.77 -19.46
C ALA A 315 -2.06 24.70 -18.94
N ILE A 316 -2.70 25.85 -18.69
CA ILE A 316 -4.10 25.92 -18.25
C ILE A 316 -5.03 25.20 -19.24
N ALA A 317 -4.88 25.47 -20.54
CA ALA A 317 -5.77 24.89 -21.55
C ALA A 317 -5.67 23.36 -21.65
N ASN A 318 -4.47 22.80 -21.51
CA ASN A 318 -4.27 21.36 -21.57
C ASN A 318 -4.61 20.71 -20.22
N CYS A 319 -4.13 21.22 -19.10
CA CYS A 319 -4.32 20.59 -17.79
C CYS A 319 -5.78 20.63 -17.32
N SER A 320 -6.51 21.72 -17.57
CA SER A 320 -7.95 21.81 -17.22
C SER A 320 -8.85 20.86 -18.02
N ALA A 321 -8.32 20.23 -19.08
CA ALA A 321 -9.03 19.20 -19.83
C ALA A 321 -9.40 17.97 -19.00
N LEU A 322 -8.73 17.74 -17.86
CA LEU A 322 -9.09 16.67 -16.91
C LEU A 322 -10.53 16.78 -16.38
N LEU A 323 -11.17 17.94 -16.54
CA LEU A 323 -12.58 18.17 -16.19
C LEU A 323 -13.56 17.77 -17.29
N SER A 324 -13.07 17.35 -18.46
CA SER A 324 -13.87 17.05 -19.64
C SER A 324 -13.71 15.60 -20.08
N SER A 325 -14.65 15.11 -20.89
CA SER A 325 -14.51 13.81 -21.56
C SER A 325 -13.18 13.69 -22.33
N PRO A 326 -12.49 12.55 -22.26
CA PRO A 326 -12.89 11.28 -21.60
C PRO A 326 -12.55 11.17 -20.10
N PHE A 327 -11.91 12.18 -19.50
CA PHE A 327 -11.40 12.15 -18.12
C PHE A 327 -12.47 12.30 -17.04
N ASP A 328 -13.58 12.96 -17.37
CA ASP A 328 -14.74 13.17 -16.50
C ASP A 328 -15.38 11.85 -16.02
N ASN A 329 -15.19 10.75 -16.75
CA ASN A 329 -15.56 9.39 -16.34
C ASN A 329 -14.91 8.95 -15.02
N CYS A 330 -13.79 9.57 -14.63
CA CYS A 330 -13.07 9.26 -13.40
C CYS A 330 -13.28 10.28 -12.28
N ALA A 331 -13.80 11.46 -12.61
CA ALA A 331 -13.80 12.62 -11.71
C ALA A 331 -14.59 12.40 -10.40
N SER A 332 -15.49 11.41 -10.36
CA SER A 332 -16.23 11.01 -9.15
C SER A 332 -15.46 10.05 -8.23
N LEU A 333 -14.44 9.38 -8.76
CA LEU A 333 -13.57 8.46 -8.03
C LEU A 333 -12.28 9.16 -7.60
N ILE A 334 -11.69 9.91 -8.52
CA ILE A 334 -10.49 10.72 -8.31
C ILE A 334 -10.80 12.12 -8.81
N ASN A 335 -10.89 13.11 -7.92
CA ASN A 335 -11.27 14.46 -8.30
C ASN A 335 -10.00 15.26 -8.71
N PRO A 336 -9.82 15.60 -10.00
CA PRO A 336 -8.59 16.21 -10.49
C PRO A 336 -8.34 17.63 -9.97
N VAL A 337 -9.35 18.30 -9.43
CA VAL A 337 -9.21 19.62 -8.78
C VAL A 337 -8.76 19.46 -7.35
N SER A 338 -9.54 18.77 -6.52
CA SER A 338 -9.29 18.70 -5.08
C SER A 338 -8.08 17.83 -4.74
N GLU A 339 -7.73 16.87 -5.61
CA GLU A 339 -6.54 16.05 -5.45
C GLU A 339 -5.30 16.65 -6.14
N GLY A 340 -5.42 17.83 -6.76
CA GLY A 340 -4.29 18.62 -7.22
C GLY A 340 -3.77 18.32 -8.63
N TYR A 341 -4.26 17.29 -9.33
CA TYR A 341 -3.75 16.90 -10.66
C TYR A 341 -3.71 18.04 -11.69
N ILE A 342 -4.72 18.92 -11.70
CA ILE A 342 -4.73 20.06 -12.63
C ILE A 342 -3.62 21.06 -12.29
N THR A 343 -3.54 21.47 -11.02
CA THR A 343 -2.55 22.44 -10.57
C THR A 343 -1.13 21.91 -10.70
N ASP A 344 -0.93 20.63 -10.39
CA ASP A 344 0.37 19.96 -10.50
C ASP A 344 0.78 19.83 -11.99
N CYS A 345 -0.16 19.49 -12.88
CA CYS A 345 0.07 19.53 -14.33
C CYS A 345 0.47 20.93 -14.82
N GLU A 346 -0.23 21.98 -14.38
CA GLU A 346 0.07 23.35 -14.79
C GLU A 346 1.49 23.74 -14.37
N TYR A 347 1.86 23.41 -13.13
CA TYR A 347 3.20 23.61 -12.60
C TYR A 347 4.25 22.90 -13.46
N ASP A 348 4.10 21.59 -13.67
CA ASP A 348 5.06 20.74 -14.37
C ASP A 348 5.27 21.18 -15.82
N VAL A 349 4.20 21.55 -16.53
CA VAL A 349 4.28 22.03 -17.92
C VAL A 349 5.08 23.33 -18.01
N CYS A 350 4.87 24.25 -17.07
CA CYS A 350 5.62 25.50 -17.02
C CYS A 350 7.08 25.30 -16.58
N ALA A 351 7.33 24.38 -15.64
CA ALA A 351 8.66 24.07 -15.10
C ALA A 351 9.53 23.19 -16.02
N CYS A 352 8.92 22.60 -17.06
CA CYS A 352 9.55 21.61 -17.91
C CYS A 352 10.82 22.14 -18.60
N GLY A 353 11.93 21.43 -18.47
CA GLY A 353 13.13 21.68 -19.26
C GLY A 353 12.94 21.22 -20.70
N GLY A 354 13.18 22.10 -21.67
CA GLY A 354 13.05 21.74 -23.08
C GLY A 354 11.60 21.70 -23.57
N ASP A 355 11.18 20.57 -24.16
CA ASP A 355 9.84 20.40 -24.75
C ASP A 355 8.79 20.15 -23.66
N ALA A 356 7.91 21.12 -23.46
CA ALA A 356 6.83 21.06 -22.47
C ALA A 356 5.85 19.89 -22.68
N THR A 357 5.83 19.31 -23.88
CA THR A 357 5.06 18.09 -24.19
C THR A 357 5.46 16.93 -23.28
N VAL A 358 6.74 16.81 -22.92
CA VAL A 358 7.22 15.71 -22.07
C VAL A 358 6.52 15.74 -20.72
N CYS A 359 6.56 16.89 -20.04
CA CYS A 359 5.95 17.04 -18.73
C CYS A 359 4.41 17.01 -18.79
N LEU A 360 3.81 17.51 -19.87
CA LEU A 360 2.36 17.35 -20.09
C LEU A 360 1.96 15.87 -20.18
N CYS A 361 2.66 15.08 -21.00
CA CYS A 361 2.34 13.66 -21.15
C CYS A 361 2.53 12.90 -19.84
N GLN A 362 3.58 13.21 -19.08
CA GLN A 362 3.83 12.62 -17.75
C GLN A 362 2.71 12.96 -16.75
N ALA A 363 2.26 14.22 -16.70
CA ALA A 363 1.22 14.66 -15.77
C ALA A 363 -0.15 14.04 -16.08
N ILE A 364 -0.52 13.94 -17.36
CA ILE A 364 -1.78 13.31 -17.78
C ILE A 364 -1.73 11.79 -17.62
N GLU A 365 -0.60 11.15 -17.95
CA GLU A 365 -0.38 9.72 -17.74
C GLU A 365 -0.53 9.34 -16.26
N ALA A 366 -0.10 10.20 -15.32
CA ALA A 366 -0.28 9.98 -13.90
C ALA A 366 -1.76 9.91 -13.48
N TYR A 367 -2.60 10.85 -13.92
CA TYR A 367 -4.04 10.80 -13.63
C TYR A 367 -4.72 9.59 -14.26
N VAL A 368 -4.36 9.26 -15.52
CA VAL A 368 -4.93 8.11 -16.22
C VAL A 368 -4.52 6.80 -15.57
N SER A 369 -3.26 6.67 -15.14
CA SER A 369 -2.74 5.50 -14.43
C SER A 369 -3.50 5.27 -13.12
N ASP A 370 -3.67 6.33 -12.33
CA ASP A 370 -4.39 6.27 -11.06
C ASP A 370 -5.88 5.99 -11.29
N CYS A 371 -6.46 6.51 -12.37
CA CYS A 371 -7.82 6.18 -12.73
C CYS A 371 -7.99 4.69 -13.12
N ASN A 372 -7.04 4.15 -13.87
CA ASN A 372 -7.05 2.75 -14.30
C ASN A 372 -6.97 1.79 -13.09
N SER A 373 -6.25 2.17 -12.02
CA SER A 373 -6.22 1.36 -10.79
C SER A 373 -7.58 1.30 -10.07
N THR A 374 -8.47 2.26 -10.32
CA THR A 374 -9.87 2.20 -9.86
C THR A 374 -10.78 1.35 -10.77
N GLY A 375 -10.22 0.77 -11.84
CA GLY A 375 -10.94 -0.03 -12.83
C GLY A 375 -11.57 0.79 -13.97
N VAL A 376 -11.25 2.08 -14.07
CA VAL A 376 -11.73 2.97 -15.14
C VAL A 376 -10.61 3.21 -16.16
N ASP A 377 -10.77 2.61 -17.33
CA ASP A 377 -9.85 2.79 -18.45
C ASP A 377 -10.23 4.05 -19.27
N ILE A 378 -9.29 4.98 -19.42
CA ILE A 378 -9.49 6.24 -20.15
C ILE A 378 -8.71 6.18 -21.46
N ASP A 379 -9.41 6.18 -22.60
CA ASP A 379 -8.79 6.34 -23.92
C ASP A 379 -8.45 7.81 -24.22
N TRP A 380 -7.49 8.35 -23.47
CA TRP A 380 -7.09 9.75 -23.55
C TRP A 380 -6.26 10.11 -24.79
N LEU A 381 -5.54 9.14 -25.37
CA LEU A 381 -4.71 9.35 -26.56
C LEU A 381 -5.53 9.56 -27.84
N SER A 382 -6.80 9.15 -27.84
CA SER A 382 -7.76 9.48 -28.90
C SER A 382 -8.14 10.96 -28.92
N ASP A 383 -7.93 11.70 -27.83
CA ASP A 383 -8.17 13.14 -27.78
C ASP A 383 -7.10 13.89 -28.60
N PRO A 384 -7.49 14.77 -29.54
CA PRO A 384 -6.56 15.55 -30.34
C PRO A 384 -5.54 16.38 -29.55
N ARG A 385 -5.86 16.75 -28.29
CA ARG A 385 -4.96 17.50 -27.40
C ARG A 385 -3.74 16.69 -26.94
N TYR A 386 -3.82 15.35 -27.05
CA TYR A 386 -2.82 14.43 -26.49
C TYR A 386 -2.27 13.44 -27.50
N GLN A 387 -2.59 13.58 -28.79
CA GLN A 387 -2.05 12.71 -29.84
C GLN A 387 -0.51 12.68 -29.88
N GLN A 388 0.12 13.80 -29.50
CA GLN A 388 1.57 13.91 -29.37
C GLN A 388 2.15 13.03 -28.25
N CYS A 389 1.33 12.61 -27.28
CA CYS A 389 1.69 11.66 -26.24
C CYS A 389 1.60 10.20 -26.69
N GLY A 390 1.11 9.92 -27.91
CA GLY A 390 0.93 8.55 -28.41
C GLY A 390 2.24 7.82 -28.75
N SER A 391 3.38 8.52 -28.75
CA SER A 391 4.69 7.88 -28.86
C SER A 391 5.09 7.30 -27.50
N PRO A 392 5.55 6.03 -27.41
CA PRO A 392 6.08 5.45 -26.17
C PRO A 392 7.24 6.24 -25.53
N CYS A 393 7.90 7.12 -26.29
CA CYS A 393 8.96 8.00 -25.79
C CYS A 393 8.49 9.42 -25.45
N ALA A 394 7.20 9.76 -25.64
CA ALA A 394 6.72 11.13 -25.46
C ALA A 394 6.83 11.60 -24.00
N SER A 395 6.63 10.70 -23.04
CA SER A 395 6.81 10.99 -21.62
C SER A 395 8.25 10.84 -21.12
N ASP A 396 9.23 10.75 -22.03
CA ASP A 396 10.65 10.48 -21.74
C ASP A 396 10.86 9.42 -20.64
N PRO A 397 10.50 8.16 -20.93
CA PRO A 397 10.43 7.12 -19.91
C PRO A 397 11.81 6.67 -19.40
N CYS A 398 12.92 7.18 -19.95
CA CYS A 398 14.27 6.73 -19.62
C CYS A 398 14.93 7.67 -18.60
N PHE A 399 15.30 7.13 -17.45
CA PHE A 399 15.93 7.85 -16.35
C PHE A 399 17.45 7.93 -16.49
N ASN A 400 18.06 8.72 -15.59
CA ASN A 400 19.50 8.80 -15.38
C ASN A 400 20.30 9.13 -16.66
N GLY A 401 19.69 9.90 -17.58
CA GLY A 401 20.30 10.25 -18.86
C GLY A 401 20.20 9.15 -19.93
N GLY A 402 19.35 8.16 -19.73
CA GLY A 402 19.05 7.14 -20.73
C GLY A 402 18.41 7.72 -21.99
N THR A 403 18.69 7.13 -23.14
CA THR A 403 18.11 7.56 -24.42
C THR A 403 16.95 6.66 -24.81
N CYS A 404 15.78 7.26 -25.03
CA CYS A 404 14.59 6.52 -25.47
C CYS A 404 14.61 6.25 -26.98
N SER A 405 14.25 5.02 -27.36
CA SER A 405 14.01 4.62 -28.74
C SER A 405 12.67 3.89 -28.86
N ASN A 406 11.90 4.22 -29.90
CA ASN A 406 10.62 3.59 -30.16
C ASN A 406 10.84 2.23 -30.86
N ASP A 407 10.29 1.15 -30.32
CA ASP A 407 10.38 -0.20 -30.89
C ASP A 407 9.14 -0.63 -31.69
N GLY A 408 8.21 0.31 -31.91
CA GLY A 408 6.96 0.14 -32.64
C GLY A 408 5.73 0.30 -31.73
N GLN A 409 5.57 -0.59 -30.74
CA GLN A 409 4.45 -0.56 -29.77
C GLN A 409 4.90 -0.24 -28.34
N SER A 410 6.20 -0.16 -28.09
CA SER A 410 6.80 0.10 -26.79
C SER A 410 8.02 1.01 -26.94
N PHE A 411 8.69 1.28 -25.83
CA PHE A 411 9.95 2.01 -25.80
C PHE A 411 11.08 1.08 -25.36
N CYS A 412 12.30 1.44 -25.74
CA CYS A 412 13.54 0.83 -25.24
C CYS A 412 14.50 1.93 -24.82
N CYS A 413 14.98 1.84 -23.58
CA CYS A 413 15.95 2.77 -23.02
C CYS A 413 17.38 2.25 -23.21
N SER A 414 18.22 3.08 -23.83
CA SER A 414 19.66 2.86 -23.85
C SER A 414 20.28 3.52 -22.62
N CYS A 415 20.71 2.70 -21.66
CA CYS A 415 21.21 3.18 -20.37
C CYS A 415 22.67 3.63 -20.43
N PRO A 416 23.03 4.72 -19.74
CA PRO A 416 24.43 5.11 -19.57
C PRO A 416 25.18 4.11 -18.70
N VAL A 417 26.52 4.14 -18.79
CA VAL A 417 27.39 3.29 -17.99
C VAL A 417 27.10 3.47 -16.49
N GLY A 418 26.92 2.35 -15.78
CA GLY A 418 26.60 2.34 -14.36
C GLY A 418 25.10 2.33 -14.05
N TYR A 419 24.25 2.28 -15.07
CA TYR A 419 22.80 2.14 -14.94
C TYR A 419 22.26 0.96 -15.76
N ASN A 420 21.19 0.36 -15.28
CA ASN A 420 20.46 -0.76 -15.90
C ASN A 420 18.96 -0.69 -15.55
N GLY A 421 18.19 -1.67 -15.99
CA GLY A 421 16.73 -1.66 -15.90
C GLY A 421 16.07 -1.25 -17.22
N ASP A 422 14.75 -1.43 -17.32
CA ASP A 422 14.00 -1.15 -18.54
C ASP A 422 13.91 0.36 -18.83
N ARG A 423 14.05 1.19 -17.80
CA ARG A 423 14.04 2.65 -17.82
C ARG A 423 15.36 3.25 -17.32
N CYS A 424 16.43 2.47 -17.18
CA CYS A 424 17.72 2.93 -16.62
C CYS A 424 17.63 3.42 -15.18
N GLU A 425 16.68 2.88 -14.43
CA GLU A 425 16.32 3.27 -13.07
C GLU A 425 17.21 2.62 -12.00
N ILE A 426 17.84 1.49 -12.32
CA ILE A 426 18.69 0.72 -11.42
C ILE A 426 20.14 1.20 -11.57
N LYS A 427 20.85 1.39 -10.45
CA LYS A 427 22.28 1.72 -10.43
C LYS A 427 23.09 0.42 -10.33
N GLY A 428 23.84 0.05 -11.36
CA GLY A 428 24.54 -1.23 -11.42
C GLY A 428 25.40 -1.46 -12.66
N THR A 429 26.14 -2.58 -12.68
CA THR A 429 26.97 -2.98 -13.84
C THR A 429 26.10 -3.55 -14.97
N PRO A 430 26.49 -3.37 -16.25
CA PRO A 430 25.71 -3.84 -17.39
C PRO A 430 25.44 -5.35 -17.35
N CYS A 431 24.18 -5.69 -17.60
CA CYS A 431 23.55 -7.01 -17.80
C CYS A 431 24.49 -8.22 -17.59
N ALA A 432 24.80 -8.50 -16.31
CA ALA A 432 25.67 -9.59 -15.89
C ALA A 432 24.84 -10.84 -15.53
N SER A 433 24.43 -11.60 -16.54
CA SER A 433 24.29 -13.07 -16.57
C SER A 433 23.41 -13.49 -17.76
N SER A 434 23.90 -14.44 -18.55
CA SER A 434 23.29 -15.03 -19.77
C SER A 434 21.79 -14.72 -20.01
N PRO A 435 21.47 -13.66 -20.78
CA PRO A 435 20.10 -13.14 -20.86
C PRO A 435 19.16 -13.91 -21.81
N CYS A 436 19.67 -14.85 -22.61
CA CYS A 436 18.84 -15.68 -23.48
C CYS A 436 18.49 -17.01 -22.80
N PHE A 437 17.22 -17.16 -22.42
CA PHE A 437 16.65 -18.41 -21.91
C PHE A 437 16.37 -19.42 -23.04
N ASN A 438 16.00 -20.66 -22.69
CA ASN A 438 15.64 -21.75 -23.62
C ASN A 438 16.74 -22.16 -24.61
N GLY A 439 18.01 -22.08 -24.20
CA GLY A 439 19.15 -22.48 -25.03
C GLY A 439 19.52 -21.49 -26.14
N GLY A 440 19.00 -20.26 -26.08
CA GLY A 440 19.41 -19.17 -26.96
C GLY A 440 20.87 -18.78 -26.72
N SER A 441 21.61 -18.55 -27.81
CA SER A 441 22.96 -18.00 -27.74
C SER A 441 22.88 -16.49 -27.77
N TRP A 442 23.60 -15.80 -26.90
CA TRP A 442 23.63 -14.34 -26.86
C TRP A 442 24.95 -13.80 -27.39
N ARG A 443 24.89 -12.62 -28.02
CA ARG A 443 26.07 -11.79 -28.23
C ARG A 443 25.77 -10.35 -27.82
N ASN A 444 26.75 -9.71 -27.20
CA ASN A 444 26.66 -8.30 -26.87
C ASN A 444 26.69 -7.49 -28.19
N ILE A 445 25.75 -6.56 -28.37
CA ILE A 445 25.75 -5.63 -29.51
C ILE A 445 26.46 -4.34 -29.08
N ASN A 446 26.13 -3.85 -27.88
CA ASN A 446 26.77 -2.71 -27.22
C ASN A 446 26.47 -2.76 -25.70
N GLU A 447 26.92 -1.72 -25.00
CA GLU A 447 26.79 -1.60 -23.54
C GLU A 447 25.34 -1.61 -23.01
N SER A 448 24.34 -1.42 -23.89
CA SER A 448 22.91 -1.32 -23.54
C SER A 448 21.99 -2.33 -24.26
N ALA A 449 22.51 -3.17 -25.16
CA ALA A 449 21.72 -4.11 -25.96
C ALA A 449 22.45 -5.42 -26.26
N PHE A 450 21.69 -6.51 -26.32
CA PHE A 450 22.19 -7.82 -26.73
C PHE A 450 21.32 -8.43 -27.84
N GLU A 451 21.94 -9.32 -28.59
CA GLU A 451 21.30 -10.09 -29.65
C GLU A 451 21.14 -11.52 -29.17
N CYS A 452 19.90 -12.02 -29.16
CA CYS A 452 19.66 -13.45 -29.02
C CYS A 452 19.58 -14.10 -30.39
N THR A 453 20.38 -15.14 -30.60
CA THR A 453 20.11 -16.16 -31.61
C THR A 453 19.25 -17.24 -30.95
N CYS A 454 17.94 -17.14 -31.10
CA CYS A 454 17.03 -18.10 -30.47
C CYS A 454 17.00 -19.42 -31.30
N PRO A 455 16.82 -20.60 -30.66
CA PRO A 455 16.63 -21.87 -31.38
C PRO A 455 15.32 -21.92 -32.17
N PHE A 456 15.10 -22.97 -32.97
CA PHE A 456 13.88 -23.13 -33.78
C PHE A 456 12.61 -22.97 -32.93
N GLY A 457 11.68 -22.10 -33.35
CA GLY A 457 10.37 -21.89 -32.71
C GLY A 457 10.25 -20.63 -31.84
N PHE A 458 11.33 -19.87 -31.62
CA PHE A 458 11.34 -18.64 -30.81
C PHE A 458 11.56 -17.40 -31.69
N HIS A 459 10.73 -16.34 -31.52
CA HIS A 459 10.68 -15.24 -32.50
C HIS A 459 10.51 -13.82 -31.94
N TYR A 460 10.25 -13.61 -30.64
CA TYR A 460 10.05 -12.26 -30.07
C TYR A 460 10.51 -12.16 -28.60
N CYS A 461 10.79 -10.94 -28.13
CA CYS A 461 11.22 -10.66 -26.76
C CYS A 461 10.01 -10.32 -25.87
N ILE A 462 9.95 -10.85 -24.65
CA ILE A 462 8.94 -10.52 -23.62
C ILE A 462 9.63 -10.13 -22.32
N HIS A 463 8.96 -9.42 -21.42
CA HIS A 463 9.46 -9.23 -20.05
C HIS A 463 9.68 -10.57 -19.34
N ALA A 464 10.70 -10.64 -18.49
CA ALA A 464 10.99 -11.79 -17.63
C ALA A 464 9.99 -11.89 -16.47
N GLU A 465 8.68 -11.95 -16.75
CA GLU A 465 7.67 -12.24 -15.73
C GLU A 465 7.26 -13.71 -15.76
N GLN A 466 7.14 -14.25 -14.56
CA GLN A 466 6.81 -15.63 -14.21
C GLN A 466 5.54 -16.13 -14.93
N ASP A 467 5.59 -17.37 -15.41
CA ASP A 467 4.42 -18.11 -15.86
C ASP A 467 3.33 -18.11 -14.77
N ARG A 468 2.19 -17.43 -14.98
CA ARG A 468 0.91 -17.84 -14.37
C ARG A 468 0.06 -18.58 -15.42
N PRO A 469 -0.34 -19.84 -15.17
CA PRO A 469 -1.18 -20.59 -16.08
C PRO A 469 -2.65 -20.33 -15.72
N ASN A 470 -3.34 -19.44 -16.43
CA ASN A 470 -4.79 -19.58 -16.69
C ASN A 470 -5.30 -18.43 -17.56
N ILE A 471 -5.37 -18.67 -18.87
CA ILE A 471 -6.34 -17.99 -19.73
C ILE A 471 -7.00 -19.09 -20.55
N THR A 472 -8.21 -19.48 -20.16
CA THR A 472 -9.11 -20.31 -20.97
C THR A 472 -9.52 -19.50 -22.20
N SER A 473 -8.87 -19.75 -23.34
CA SER A 473 -9.24 -19.14 -24.62
C SER A 473 -10.44 -19.85 -25.22
N ARG A 474 -11.53 -19.10 -25.41
CA ARG A 474 -12.68 -19.45 -26.25
C ARG A 474 -12.22 -19.61 -27.70
N GLU A 475 -12.60 -20.73 -28.33
CA GLU A 475 -12.17 -21.16 -29.66
C GLU A 475 -12.69 -20.25 -30.78
N VAL A 476 -11.83 -19.92 -31.76
CA VAL A 476 -12.21 -19.64 -33.15
C VAL A 476 -11.17 -20.31 -34.07
N PRO A 477 -11.55 -21.01 -35.17
CA PRO A 477 -10.66 -21.89 -35.92
C PRO A 477 -9.84 -21.15 -36.99
N VAL A 478 -8.58 -21.58 -37.17
CA VAL A 478 -7.71 -21.18 -38.28
C VAL A 478 -7.88 -22.16 -39.44
N MET A 479 -8.27 -21.67 -40.62
CA MET A 479 -8.03 -22.36 -41.90
C MET A 479 -6.54 -22.27 -42.23
N GLN A 480 -5.84 -23.41 -42.30
CA GLN A 480 -4.51 -23.50 -42.89
C GLN A 480 -4.60 -23.92 -44.36
N SER A 481 -3.87 -23.22 -45.22
CA SER A 481 -3.43 -23.72 -46.52
C SER A 481 -1.98 -24.25 -46.38
N PRO A 482 -1.65 -25.44 -46.92
CA PRO A 482 -0.30 -26.00 -46.81
C PRO A 482 0.54 -25.53 -47.99
N ASN A 483 1.60 -24.76 -47.71
CA ASN A 483 2.88 -24.67 -48.45
C ASN A 483 3.50 -23.27 -48.32
N VAL A 484 4.06 -22.97 -47.13
CA VAL A 484 5.08 -21.94 -46.97
C VAL A 484 6.26 -22.60 -46.25
N PRO A 485 7.51 -22.46 -46.73
CA PRO A 485 8.69 -22.92 -45.99
C PRO A 485 8.77 -22.17 -44.65
N VAL A 486 8.76 -22.90 -43.53
CA VAL A 486 8.94 -22.34 -42.19
C VAL A 486 10.42 -21.91 -42.03
N PRO A 487 10.74 -20.71 -41.52
CA PRO A 487 12.09 -20.14 -41.64
C PRO A 487 13.11 -20.74 -40.66
N SER A 488 14.38 -20.55 -41.03
CA SER A 488 15.62 -20.81 -40.30
C SER A 488 15.72 -20.08 -38.94
N ARG A 489 16.76 -20.40 -38.14
CA ARG A 489 17.12 -19.69 -36.89
C ARG A 489 16.92 -18.18 -37.03
N THR A 490 16.20 -17.58 -36.08
CA THR A 490 15.84 -16.16 -36.10
C THR A 490 16.75 -15.37 -35.16
N VAL A 491 17.25 -14.25 -35.65
CA VAL A 491 17.96 -13.25 -34.86
C VAL A 491 16.93 -12.28 -34.30
N VAL A 492 16.89 -12.15 -32.97
CA VAL A 492 15.99 -11.22 -32.29
C VAL A 492 16.82 -10.29 -31.41
N LYS A 493 16.63 -8.97 -31.57
CA LYS A 493 17.26 -7.97 -30.72
C LYS A 493 16.38 -7.76 -29.50
N CYS A 494 16.91 -8.02 -28.31
CA CYS A 494 16.19 -7.84 -27.05
C CYS A 494 16.84 -6.74 -26.22
N CYS A 495 16.02 -5.90 -25.59
CA CYS A 495 16.46 -4.95 -24.59
C CYS A 495 16.81 -5.69 -23.28
N CYS A 496 17.67 -5.10 -22.44
CA CYS A 496 17.87 -5.59 -21.07
C CYS A 496 16.52 -5.75 -20.36
N GLY A 497 16.33 -6.86 -19.64
CA GLY A 497 15.04 -7.21 -19.00
C GLY A 497 14.08 -8.08 -19.85
N LYS A 498 14.32 -8.26 -21.15
CA LYS A 498 13.45 -9.06 -22.04
C LYS A 498 14.08 -10.40 -22.48
N ILE A 499 13.28 -11.48 -22.58
CA ILE A 499 13.69 -12.86 -22.93
C ILE A 499 13.01 -13.38 -24.22
N CYS A 500 13.63 -14.31 -24.97
CA CYS A 500 13.00 -14.94 -26.15
C CYS A 500 11.78 -15.80 -25.76
N LYS A 501 10.60 -15.58 -26.36
CA LYS A 501 9.43 -16.51 -26.28
C LYS A 501 9.07 -17.14 -27.63
N SER A 502 8.38 -18.29 -27.56
CA SER A 502 7.78 -18.93 -28.71
C SER A 502 6.42 -18.30 -29.04
N ALA A 503 6.08 -18.25 -30.33
CA ALA A 503 4.71 -17.96 -30.73
C ALA A 503 3.83 -19.13 -30.29
N ARG A 504 2.78 -18.85 -29.51
CA ARG A 504 1.79 -19.85 -29.05
C ARG A 504 1.40 -20.74 -30.22
N GLY A 505 1.64 -22.07 -30.12
CA GLY A 505 1.18 -23.01 -31.15
C GLY A 505 1.89 -24.35 -31.33
N LEU A 506 2.87 -24.74 -30.51
CA LEU A 506 3.52 -26.07 -30.65
C LEU A 506 3.53 -26.82 -29.30
N LYS A 507 2.67 -27.85 -29.20
CA LYS A 507 2.72 -28.85 -28.13
C LYS A 507 3.91 -29.80 -28.38
N MET A 508 4.83 -29.92 -27.43
CA MET A 508 5.70 -31.11 -27.36
C MET A 508 4.91 -32.28 -26.79
N HIS A 509 4.93 -33.41 -27.49
CA HIS A 509 4.25 -34.63 -27.10
C HIS A 509 5.25 -35.62 -26.48
N GLN A 510 4.87 -36.17 -25.30
CA GLN A 510 5.37 -37.36 -24.59
C GLN A 510 6.78 -37.24 -23.96
N ARG A 511 7.01 -37.49 -22.65
CA ARG A 511 6.58 -38.62 -21.79
C ARG A 511 6.54 -38.27 -20.28
N SER A 512 5.45 -38.66 -19.59
CA SER A 512 5.25 -39.11 -18.17
C SER A 512 6.05 -38.47 -17.02
N CYS A 513 5.46 -38.01 -15.89
CA CYS A 513 4.68 -38.79 -14.90
C CYS A 513 3.48 -38.03 -14.27
N GLN A 514 2.56 -38.80 -13.68
CA GLN A 514 1.18 -38.49 -13.27
C GLN A 514 1.00 -37.74 -11.92
N VAL A 515 -0.08 -36.95 -11.91
CA VAL A 515 -1.15 -36.63 -10.91
C VAL A 515 -1.06 -37.19 -9.49
N ILE A 516 -1.25 -36.32 -8.48
CA ILE A 516 -2.18 -36.52 -7.34
C ILE A 516 -2.95 -35.21 -7.05
N HIS A 517 -4.26 -35.35 -6.80
CA HIS A 517 -5.31 -34.40 -6.38
C HIS A 517 -4.93 -33.55 -5.14
N GLY A 518 -5.51 -32.41 -4.76
CA GLY A 518 -6.70 -31.62 -5.14
C GLY A 518 -7.14 -30.75 -3.93
N LEU A 519 -7.92 -29.68 -4.18
CA LEU A 519 -8.71 -28.84 -3.23
C LEU A 519 -7.90 -27.90 -2.31
N ASN A 520 -8.37 -26.72 -1.86
CA ASN A 520 -9.43 -25.76 -2.21
C ASN A 520 -9.10 -24.47 -1.42
N ASP A 521 -9.81 -23.40 -1.80
CA ASP A 521 -9.79 -22.00 -1.36
C ASP A 521 -9.81 -21.65 0.15
N GLU A 522 -9.26 -20.44 0.39
CA GLU A 522 -9.61 -19.36 1.33
C GLU A 522 -9.70 -19.57 2.85
N LEU A 523 -9.08 -18.63 3.61
CA LEU A 523 -9.64 -18.07 4.84
C LEU A 523 -8.87 -16.81 5.30
N SER A 524 -9.56 -15.67 5.28
CA SER A 524 -9.29 -14.45 6.05
C SER A 524 -9.86 -14.61 7.47
N ALA A 525 -9.13 -14.18 8.51
CA ALA A 525 -9.52 -14.32 9.91
C ALA A 525 -9.63 -12.95 10.61
N ASP A 526 -10.80 -12.67 11.20
CA ASP A 526 -11.07 -11.57 12.15
C ASP A 526 -11.19 -12.17 13.57
N LEU A 527 -10.67 -11.51 14.60
CA LEU A 527 -10.53 -12.03 15.99
C LEU A 527 -11.47 -11.31 16.98
N GLU A 528 -12.17 -12.04 17.87
CA GLU A 528 -13.10 -11.52 18.90
C GLU A 528 -12.75 -12.03 20.33
N VAL A 529 -12.93 -11.19 21.36
CA VAL A 529 -12.61 -11.48 22.78
C VAL A 529 -13.88 -11.49 23.64
N GLN A 530 -14.11 -12.56 24.43
CA GLN A 530 -15.33 -12.79 25.23
C GLN A 530 -15.16 -12.56 26.75
N ILE A 531 -16.18 -12.00 27.41
CA ILE A 531 -16.42 -12.01 28.88
C ILE A 531 -17.71 -12.80 29.16
N THR A 532 -17.63 -13.94 29.86
CA THR A 532 -18.80 -14.77 30.23
C THR A 532 -19.30 -14.49 31.65
N THR A 533 -20.62 -14.57 31.87
CA THR A 533 -21.22 -14.51 33.22
C THR A 533 -22.27 -15.60 33.42
N ASP A 534 -22.02 -16.51 34.36
CA ASP A 534 -22.84 -17.71 34.64
C ASP A 534 -24.02 -17.39 35.58
N ASN A 535 -25.14 -18.10 35.44
CA ASN A 535 -26.20 -18.18 36.46
C ASN A 535 -26.85 -19.58 36.42
N THR A 536 -26.74 -20.30 37.54
CA THR A 536 -27.23 -21.67 37.74
C THR A 536 -28.72 -21.74 38.11
N VAL A 537 -29.48 -22.68 37.54
CA VAL A 537 -30.55 -23.46 38.24
C VAL A 537 -30.61 -24.90 37.67
N ASP A 538 -30.73 -25.84 38.61
CA ASP A 538 -30.59 -27.31 38.56
C ASP A 538 -31.90 -28.05 38.18
N THR A 539 -31.83 -29.21 37.50
CA THR A 539 -32.30 -30.54 37.98
C THR A 539 -32.38 -31.63 36.88
N SER A 540 -31.72 -32.77 37.17
CA SER A 540 -31.95 -34.17 36.73
C SER A 540 -31.82 -34.56 35.25
N GLU A 541 -30.77 -35.31 34.88
CA GLU A 541 -30.77 -36.79 34.73
C GLU A 541 -29.37 -37.29 34.30
N ASN A 542 -29.04 -38.52 34.71
CA ASN A 542 -27.78 -39.22 34.44
C ASN A 542 -27.54 -39.45 32.93
N ASP A 543 -26.33 -39.20 32.43
CA ASP A 543 -25.57 -40.26 31.74
C ASP A 543 -24.06 -39.98 31.63
N ASN A 544 -23.30 -41.07 31.50
CA ASN A 544 -21.84 -41.19 31.59
C ASN A 544 -21.04 -40.73 30.34
N SER A 545 -19.72 -40.59 30.55
CA SER A 545 -18.58 -40.57 29.59
C SER A 545 -18.36 -39.26 28.80
N ILE A 546 -17.29 -38.49 29.06
CA ILE A 546 -15.86 -38.63 28.71
C ILE A 546 -15.57 -38.37 27.21
N ASN A 547 -14.80 -37.29 27.01
CA ASN A 547 -13.94 -36.90 25.88
C ASN A 547 -14.60 -36.53 24.56
N ASP A 548 -14.51 -35.24 24.22
CA ASP A 548 -14.02 -34.70 22.94
C ASP A 548 -14.69 -33.37 22.66
N ILE A 549 -14.05 -32.25 23.05
CA ILE A 549 -14.10 -30.96 22.34
C ILE A 549 -12.76 -30.24 22.64
N ASP A 550 -11.66 -30.82 22.12
CA ASP A 550 -10.57 -29.98 21.63
C ASP A 550 -10.98 -29.55 20.21
N ASP A 551 -10.46 -28.42 19.77
CA ASP A 551 -10.92 -27.64 18.63
C ASP A 551 -12.21 -26.91 18.96
N VAL A 552 -12.09 -25.65 19.40
CA VAL A 552 -12.27 -24.61 18.38
C VAL A 552 -11.79 -23.19 18.77
N PHE A 553 -11.02 -22.58 17.84
CA PHE A 553 -11.09 -21.19 17.33
C PHE A 553 -9.84 -20.27 17.33
N PRO A 554 -9.64 -19.53 16.22
CA PRO A 554 -9.06 -18.18 16.21
C PRO A 554 -10.04 -17.12 16.73
#